data_AF-A0A951FI32-F1
#
_entry.id   AF-A0A951FI32-F1
#
_cell.length_a   1.000
_cell.length_b   1.000
_cell.length_c   1.000
_cell.angle_alpha   90.00
_cell.angle_beta   90.00
_cell.angle_gamma   90.00
#
_symmetry.space_group_name_H-M   'P 1'
#
loop_
_entity.id
_entity.type
_entity.pdbx_description
1 polymer ?
#
loop_
_entity_poly.entity_id
_entity_poly.type
_entity_poly.pdbx_seq_one_letter_code
_entity_poly.pdbx_strand_id
1 'polypeptide(L)'
;MSNTESSVPPTFAELLAALFELRRRPDGSRYSLRDVAAAMSSTVNQRTITHQYLSLLLKGKALPGYEVIEGLCLVFDVAPEYFFPRLQGRLHRPLPRQTLDQDQ
;
A
#
# COMPACT_ATOMS: atom_id res chain seq x y z
N MET A 1 5.31 -17.03 30.75
CA MET A 1 5.29 -17.56 29.38
C MET A 1 5.45 -16.38 28.44
N SER A 2 6.67 -16.05 28.03
CA SER A 2 6.96 -14.90 27.16
C SER A 2 7.27 -15.43 25.77
N ASN A 3 6.23 -15.61 24.95
CA ASN A 3 6.41 -15.93 23.54
C ASN A 3 6.68 -14.60 22.83
N THR A 4 7.95 -14.19 22.81
CA THR A 4 8.42 -13.17 21.87
C THR A 4 8.38 -13.81 20.48
N GLU A 5 7.21 -13.80 19.85
CA GLU A 5 7.11 -14.04 18.41
C GLU A 5 7.98 -12.97 17.74
N SER A 6 9.12 -13.38 17.18
CA SER A 6 9.82 -12.62 16.17
C SER A 6 8.84 -12.37 15.03
N SER A 7 8.04 -11.32 15.13
CA SER A 7 7.08 -10.93 14.11
C SER A 7 7.87 -10.34 12.95
N VAL A 8 8.27 -11.22 12.02
CA VAL A 8 8.84 -10.79 10.75
C VAL A 8 7.76 -9.91 10.11
N PRO A 9 8.05 -8.64 9.81
CA PRO A 9 7.05 -7.76 9.23
C PRO A 9 6.65 -8.31 7.86
N PRO A 10 5.36 -8.19 7.50
CA PRO A 10 4.86 -8.73 6.24
C PRO A 10 5.60 -8.12 5.06
N THR A 11 5.81 -8.94 4.05
CA THR A 11 6.42 -8.55 2.79
C THR A 11 5.47 -7.70 1.96
N PHE A 12 6.02 -6.98 0.97
CA PHE A 12 5.20 -6.22 0.01
C PHE A 12 4.17 -7.10 -0.70
N ALA A 13 4.56 -8.33 -1.07
CA ALA A 13 3.70 -9.28 -1.76
C ALA A 13 2.48 -9.67 -0.91
N GLU A 14 2.69 -9.93 0.39
CA GLU A 14 1.62 -10.27 1.33
C GLU A 14 0.67 -9.09 1.56
N LEU A 15 1.21 -7.89 1.71
CA LEU A 15 0.42 -6.67 1.86
C LEU A 15 -0.43 -6.39 0.60
N LEU A 16 0.17 -6.55 -0.59
CA LEU A 16 -0.56 -6.39 -1.83
C LEU A 16 -1.66 -7.46 -1.98
N ALA A 17 -1.37 -8.72 -1.67
CA ALA A 17 -2.37 -9.79 -1.70
C ALA A 17 -3.54 -9.50 -0.74
N ALA A 18 -3.23 -9.00 0.45
CA ALA A 18 -4.25 -8.59 1.42
C ALA A 18 -5.16 -7.49 0.87
N LEU A 19 -4.64 -6.51 0.12
CA LEU A 19 -5.47 -5.46 -0.50
C LEU A 19 -6.45 -6.03 -1.53
N PHE A 20 -6.01 -6.98 -2.36
CA PHE A 20 -6.92 -7.65 -3.31
C PHE A 20 -8.06 -8.41 -2.61
N GLU A 21 -7.79 -8.99 -1.43
CA GLU A 21 -8.80 -9.72 -0.65
C GLU A 21 -9.71 -8.81 0.16
N LEU A 22 -9.18 -7.71 0.72
CA LEU A 22 -9.89 -6.81 1.63
C LEU A 22 -10.67 -5.72 0.91
N ARG A 23 -10.14 -5.16 -0.18
CA ARG A 23 -10.79 -4.08 -0.92
C ARG A 23 -11.74 -4.62 -1.98
N ARG A 24 -12.84 -3.91 -2.14
CA ARG A 24 -13.83 -4.13 -3.19
C ARG A 24 -13.86 -2.91 -4.07
N ARG A 25 -14.15 -3.13 -5.34
CA ARG A 25 -14.43 -2.07 -6.30
C ARG A 25 -15.69 -1.30 -5.88
N PRO A 26 -15.94 -0.10 -6.45
CA PRO A 26 -17.16 0.66 -6.18
C PRO A 26 -18.46 -0.10 -6.50
N ASP A 27 -18.41 -1.04 -7.44
CA ASP A 27 -19.53 -1.93 -7.78
C ASP A 27 -19.69 -3.13 -6.82
N GLY A 28 -18.87 -3.23 -5.78
CA GLY A 28 -18.88 -4.33 -4.80
C GLY A 28 -18.13 -5.58 -5.25
N SER A 29 -17.68 -5.64 -6.50
CA SER A 29 -16.90 -6.75 -7.05
C SER A 29 -15.47 -6.80 -6.49
N ARG A 30 -14.84 -7.98 -6.54
CA ARG A 30 -13.40 -8.11 -6.25
C ARG A 30 -12.58 -7.45 -7.36
N TYR A 31 -11.45 -6.85 -7.00
CA TYR A 31 -10.48 -6.38 -7.98
C TYR A 31 -9.81 -7.58 -8.68
N SER A 32 -9.81 -7.60 -10.01
CA SER A 32 -8.94 -8.52 -10.76
C SER A 32 -7.60 -7.84 -11.08
N LEU A 33 -6.57 -8.65 -11.39
CA LEU A 33 -5.28 -8.12 -11.84
C LEU A 33 -5.40 -7.27 -13.11
N ARG A 34 -6.36 -7.60 -13.98
CA ARG A 34 -6.61 -6.83 -15.20
C ARG A 34 -7.25 -5.48 -14.89
N ASP A 35 -8.19 -5.45 -13.96
CA ASP A 35 -8.85 -4.20 -13.53
C ASP A 35 -7.84 -3.24 -12.91
N VAL A 36 -6.99 -3.74 -12.02
CA VAL A 36 -5.96 -2.93 -11.36
C VAL A 36 -4.93 -2.43 -12.37
N ALA A 37 -4.46 -3.29 -13.28
CA ALA A 37 -3.55 -2.89 -14.35
C ALA A 37 -4.13 -1.78 -15.24
N ALA A 38 -5.41 -1.90 -15.60
CA ALA A 38 -6.12 -0.89 -16.39
C ALA A 38 -6.26 0.43 -15.59
N ALA A 39 -6.70 0.36 -14.34
CA ALA A 39 -6.85 1.55 -13.48
C ALA A 39 -5.51 2.27 -13.25
N MET A 40 -4.42 1.53 -13.02
CA MET A 40 -3.09 2.11 -12.87
C MET A 40 -2.61 2.80 -14.15
N SER A 41 -2.88 2.21 -15.32
CA SER A 41 -2.49 2.80 -16.61
C SER A 41 -3.21 4.13 -16.88
N SER A 42 -4.41 4.32 -16.33
CA SER A 42 -5.15 5.59 -16.40
C SER A 42 -4.66 6.64 -15.39
N THR A 43 -3.98 6.23 -14.32
CA THR A 43 -3.68 7.10 -13.17
C THR A 43 -2.20 7.50 -13.08
N VAL A 44 -1.27 6.63 -13.53
CA VAL A 44 0.17 6.83 -13.39
C VAL A 44 0.83 7.13 -14.73
N ASN A 45 1.24 8.39 -14.95
CA ASN A 45 2.21 8.88 -15.96
C ASN A 45 2.35 8.06 -17.27
N GLN A 46 1.24 7.56 -17.82
CA GLN A 46 1.17 6.77 -19.05
C GLN A 46 2.08 5.52 -19.10
N ARG A 47 2.56 5.01 -17.95
CA ARG A 47 3.28 3.73 -17.93
C ARG A 47 2.26 2.59 -17.92
N THR A 48 2.25 1.83 -19.00
CA THR A 48 1.42 0.62 -19.11
C THR A 48 1.88 -0.41 -18.09
N ILE A 49 1.14 -0.53 -16.99
CA ILE A 49 1.33 -1.61 -16.02
C ILE A 49 0.58 -2.84 -16.55
N THR A 50 1.29 -3.96 -16.71
CA THR A 50 0.68 -5.20 -17.18
C THR A 50 0.21 -6.05 -16.01
N HIS A 51 -0.87 -6.81 -16.20
CA HIS A 51 -1.36 -7.78 -15.22
C HIS A 51 -0.30 -8.86 -14.88
N GLN A 52 0.59 -9.18 -15.82
CA GLN A 52 1.72 -10.10 -15.60
C GLN A 52 2.71 -9.53 -14.58
N TYR A 53 3.05 -8.25 -14.71
CA TYR A 53 3.92 -7.58 -13.74
C TYR A 53 3.28 -7.56 -12.33
N LEU A 54 1.98 -7.26 -12.23
CA LEU A 54 1.25 -7.36 -10.95
C LEU A 54 1.28 -8.79 -10.36
N SER A 55 1.17 -9.82 -11.21
CA SER A 55 1.31 -11.21 -10.75
C SER A 55 2.72 -11.51 -10.21
N LEU A 56 3.77 -10.94 -10.81
CA LEU A 56 5.15 -11.07 -10.31
C LEU A 56 5.32 -10.37 -8.96
N LEU A 57 4.71 -9.20 -8.77
CA LEU A 57 4.70 -8.49 -7.49
C LEU A 57 4.00 -9.31 -6.40
N LEU A 58 2.83 -9.88 -6.69
CA LEU A 58 2.10 -10.76 -5.74
C LEU A 58 2.86 -12.02 -5.36
N LYS A 59 3.75 -12.51 -6.24
CA LYS A 59 4.60 -13.68 -5.97
C LYS A 59 5.93 -13.31 -5.33
N GLY A 60 6.18 -12.01 -5.08
CA GLY A 60 7.48 -11.52 -4.59
C GLY A 60 8.63 -11.75 -5.56
N LYS A 61 8.36 -11.91 -6.86
CA LYS A 61 9.37 -12.16 -7.91
C LYS A 61 9.89 -10.88 -8.55
N ALA A 62 9.24 -9.75 -8.28
CA ALA A 62 9.67 -8.43 -8.72
C ALA A 62 9.53 -7.43 -7.56
N LEU A 63 10.31 -6.36 -7.61
CA LEU A 63 10.17 -5.22 -6.71
C LEU A 63 9.46 -4.07 -7.44
N PRO A 64 8.49 -3.42 -6.78
CA PRO A 64 7.82 -2.26 -7.35
C PRO A 64 8.73 -1.02 -7.26
N GLY A 65 8.70 -0.19 -8.30
CA GLY A 65 9.24 1.17 -8.22
C GLY A 65 8.29 2.11 -7.48
N TYR A 66 8.76 3.32 -7.14
CA TYR A 66 7.96 4.33 -6.44
C TYR A 66 6.62 4.63 -7.15
N GLU A 67 6.65 4.87 -8.46
CA GLU A 67 5.46 5.17 -9.27
C GLU A 67 4.41 4.04 -9.24
N VAL A 68 4.87 2.78 -9.12
CA VAL A 68 4.00 1.61 -9.03
C VAL A 68 3.30 1.59 -7.66
N ILE A 69 4.04 1.89 -6.60
CA ILE A 69 3.49 1.96 -5.24
C ILE A 69 2.47 3.08 -5.15
N GLU A 70 2.78 4.26 -5.67
CA GLU A 70 1.86 5.40 -5.73
C GLU A 70 0.58 5.06 -6.49
N GLY A 71 0.69 4.43 -7.66
CA GLY A 71 -0.48 3.97 -8.41
C GLY A 71 -1.33 2.96 -7.64
N LEU A 72 -0.70 2.02 -6.93
CA LEU A 72 -1.42 1.06 -6.09
C LEU A 72 -2.12 1.75 -4.93
N CYS A 73 -1.49 2.75 -4.31
CA CYS A 73 -2.08 3.56 -3.25
C CYS A 73 -3.34 4.27 -3.72
N LEU A 74 -3.30 4.89 -4.92
CA LEU A 74 -4.45 5.56 -5.51
C LEU A 74 -5.58 4.59 -5.88
N VAL A 75 -5.27 3.43 -6.46
CA VAL A 75 -6.30 2.45 -6.88
C VAL A 75 -7.00 1.80 -5.69
N PHE A 76 -6.25 1.48 -4.63
CA PHE A 76 -6.78 0.80 -3.45
C PHE A 76 -7.22 1.76 -2.34
N ASP A 77 -7.07 3.06 -2.55
CA ASP A 77 -7.35 4.11 -1.58
C ASP A 77 -6.66 3.82 -0.23
N VAL A 78 -5.34 3.66 -0.29
CA VAL A 78 -4.48 3.42 0.88
C VAL A 78 -3.29 4.35 0.89
N ALA A 79 -2.83 4.69 2.09
CA ALA A 79 -1.64 5.52 2.26
C ALA A 79 -0.36 4.69 2.00
N PRO A 80 0.72 5.29 1.44
CA PRO A 80 1.96 4.57 1.14
C PRO A 80 2.58 3.85 2.34
N GLU A 81 2.38 4.36 3.55
CA GLU A 81 2.85 3.78 4.80
C GLU A 81 2.32 2.36 5.04
N TYR A 82 1.21 1.99 4.40
CA TYR A 82 0.69 0.63 4.43
C TYR A 82 1.72 -0.38 3.93
N PHE A 83 2.44 -0.04 2.85
CA PHE A 83 3.47 -0.90 2.25
C PHE A 83 4.81 -0.84 3.01
N PHE A 84 4.95 0.09 3.98
CA PHE A 84 6.18 0.31 4.74
C PHE A 84 5.92 0.32 6.26
N PRO A 85 5.46 -0.80 6.85
CA PRO A 85 5.10 -0.86 8.28
C PRO A 85 6.26 -0.51 9.22
N ARG A 86 7.52 -0.73 8.82
CA ARG A 86 8.70 -0.33 9.60
C ARG A 86 8.88 1.19 9.74
N LEU A 87 8.26 1.99 8.86
CA LEU A 87 8.28 3.46 8.94
C LEU A 87 7.20 4.02 9.87
N GLN A 88 6.10 3.29 10.11
CA GLN A 88 5.00 3.74 10.97
C GLN A 88 5.46 4.01 12.41
N GLY A 89 6.38 3.20 12.93
CA GLY A 89 6.99 3.42 14.26
C GLY A 89 7.86 4.68 14.37
N ARG A 90 8.26 5.31 13.25
CA ARG A 90 9.08 6.54 13.23
C ARG A 90 8.26 7.81 12.99
N LEU A 91 7.13 7.71 12.29
CA LEU A 91 6.27 8.86 11.96
C LEU A 91 5.21 9.15 13.02
N HIS A 92 4.92 8.21 13.92
CA HIS A 92 4.01 8.45 15.04
C HIS A 92 4.67 9.14 16.25
N ARG A 93 5.63 10.06 16.02
CA ARG A 93 5.83 11.15 16.99
C ARG A 93 4.67 12.12 16.72
N PRO A 94 3.64 12.20 17.59
CA PRO A 94 2.74 13.34 17.49
C PRO A 94 3.63 14.58 17.55
N LEU A 95 3.56 15.43 16.51
CA LEU A 95 4.02 16.80 16.67
C LEU A 95 3.40 17.28 17.98
N PRO A 96 4.18 17.82 18.95
CA PRO A 96 3.54 18.54 20.03
C PRO A 96 2.62 19.52 19.32
N ARG A 97 1.29 19.35 19.52
CA ARG A 97 0.36 20.41 19.16
C ARG A 97 1.00 21.62 19.79
N GLN A 98 1.46 22.58 18.99
CA GLN A 98 1.81 23.87 19.54
C GLN A 98 0.50 24.30 20.17
N THR A 99 0.41 24.13 21.49
CA THR A 99 -0.41 24.98 22.32
C THR A 99 0.15 26.34 22.01
N LEU A 100 -0.40 26.97 20.96
CA LEU A 100 -0.42 28.41 20.90
C LEU A 100 -1.27 28.75 22.10
N ASP A 101 -0.57 28.93 23.22
CA ASP A 101 -1.08 29.45 24.46
C ASP A 101 -1.74 30.77 24.07
N GLN A 102 -3.05 30.73 23.89
CA GLN A 102 -3.86 31.90 24.14
C GLN A 102 -3.80 32.11 25.66
N ASP A 103 -2.85 32.92 26.13
CA ASP A 103 -3.05 33.82 27.27
C ASP A 103 -1.95 34.89 27.34
N GLN A 104 -2.21 36.04 26.69
CA GLN A 104 -2.23 37.36 27.33
C GLN A 104 -2.57 38.45 26.31
#